data_AF-A0A430QUM1-F1
#
_entry.id   AF-A0A430QUM1-F1
#
_cell.length_a   1.000
_cell.length_b   1.000
_cell.length_c   1.000
_cell.angle_alpha   90.00
_cell.angle_beta   90.00
_cell.angle_gamma   90.00
#
_symmetry.space_group_name_H-M   'P 1'
#
loop_
_entity.id
_entity.type
_entity.pdbx_description
1 polymer ?
#
loop_
_entity_poly.entity_id
_entity_poly.type
_entity_poly.pdbx_seq_one_letter_code
_entity_poly.pdbx_strand_id
1 'polypeptide(L)'
;MFGLLLKERFGSYLPNYKDDVYLNLVLEFIPETVYRVARRYARQKETIPLLFVKFMFSFPAIYVPTFRSLAYIHHKGICHRDIKPQNLLLNPATAVLKLCDFGRLVYCI
;
A
#
# COMPACT_ATOMS: atom_id res chain seq x y z
N MET A 1 1.40 -4.93 7.92
CA MET A 1 2.08 -3.98 7.00
C MET A 1 3.40 -3.45 7.57
N PHE A 2 3.90 -4.04 8.66
CA PHE A 2 5.33 -4.30 8.95
C PHE A 2 5.73 -5.73 8.46
N GLY A 3 5.02 -6.24 7.45
CA GLY A 3 4.73 -7.67 7.31
C GLY A 3 5.89 -8.61 7.03
N LEU A 4 7.09 -8.11 6.71
CA LEU A 4 8.25 -8.94 6.36
C LEU A 4 9.59 -8.35 6.85
N LEU A 5 9.64 -7.72 8.04
CA LEU A 5 10.93 -7.46 8.71
C LEU A 5 11.19 -8.39 9.91
N LEU A 6 10.26 -9.28 10.27
CA LEU A 6 10.39 -10.06 11.52
C LEU A 6 9.88 -11.49 11.37
N LYS A 7 10.39 -12.23 10.36
CA LYS A 7 10.55 -13.68 10.54
C LYS A 7 12.01 -13.95 10.89
N GLU A 8 12.29 -13.76 12.18
CA GLU A 8 13.21 -14.59 12.95
C GLU A 8 14.72 -14.42 12.71
N ARG A 9 15.23 -13.35 13.32
CA ARG A 9 16.48 -13.37 14.11
C ARG A 9 16.48 -14.44 15.25
N PHE A 10 16.01 -15.66 14.97
CA PHE A 10 16.08 -16.85 15.84
C PHE A 10 16.59 -18.08 15.06
N GLY A 11 17.32 -17.86 13.96
CA GLY A 11 18.02 -18.90 13.21
C GLY A 11 19.48 -19.09 13.62
N SER A 12 19.88 -18.82 14.87
CA SER A 12 21.13 -19.38 15.36
C SER A 12 20.90 -20.88 15.61
N TYR A 13 21.56 -21.75 14.84
CA TYR A 13 21.60 -23.22 14.95
C TYR A 13 20.55 -24.08 14.20
N LEU A 14 20.26 -23.83 12.92
CA LEU A 14 19.67 -24.87 12.05
C LEU A 14 20.57 -25.15 10.83
N PRO A 15 21.15 -26.36 10.69
CA PRO A 15 22.27 -26.63 9.79
C PRO A 15 21.85 -26.98 8.34
N ASN A 16 20.85 -26.30 7.77
CA ASN A 16 20.36 -26.66 6.41
C ASN A 16 19.63 -25.53 5.64
N TYR A 17 19.89 -24.25 5.94
CA TYR A 17 19.41 -23.17 5.06
C TYR A 17 20.41 -22.99 3.91
N LYS A 18 19.96 -23.23 2.68
CA LYS A 18 20.68 -22.75 1.49
C LYS A 18 20.77 -21.23 1.59
N ASP A 19 21.91 -20.67 1.20
CA ASP A 19 22.19 -19.22 1.20
C ASP A 19 21.28 -18.48 0.20
N ASP A 20 19.99 -18.37 0.52
CA ASP A 20 19.04 -17.62 -0.29
C ASP A 20 19.30 -16.13 -0.09
N VAL A 21 19.75 -15.46 -1.16
CA VAL A 21 19.97 -14.02 -1.18
C VAL A 21 18.63 -13.29 -1.31
N TYR A 22 18.28 -12.49 -0.31
CA TYR A 22 17.05 -11.70 -0.30
C TYR A 22 17.31 -10.22 -0.59
N LEU A 23 16.45 -9.59 -1.41
CA LEU A 23 16.40 -8.15 -1.58
C LEU A 23 15.44 -7.54 -0.54
N ASN A 24 15.98 -6.69 0.35
CA ASN A 24 15.19 -5.98 1.35
C ASN A 24 14.92 -4.54 0.89
N LEU A 25 13.65 -4.12 0.88
CA LEU A 25 13.23 -2.76 0.56
C LEU A 25 12.74 -2.04 1.82
N VAL A 26 13.49 -1.05 2.29
CA VAL A 26 13.09 -0.18 3.41
C VAL A 26 12.38 1.04 2.86
N LEU A 27 11.11 1.20 3.21
CA LEU A 27 10.23 2.26 2.73
C LEU A 27 9.58 3.00 3.91
N GLU A 28 8.98 4.15 3.61
CA GLU A 28 8.14 4.88 4.56
C GLU A 28 6.97 4.00 5.05
N PHE A 29 6.71 4.05 6.35
CA PHE A 29 5.62 3.31 6.97
C PHE A 29 4.30 4.10 6.93
N ILE A 30 3.26 3.50 6.34
CA ILE A 30 1.88 3.96 6.43
C ILE A 30 1.04 2.86 7.10
N PRO A 31 0.33 3.16 8.20
CA PRO A 31 -0.21 2.12 9.08
C PRO A 31 -1.43 1.38 8.52
N GLU A 32 -2.22 2.04 7.67
CA GLU A 32 -3.49 1.51 7.19
C GLU A 32 -3.53 1.40 5.66
N THR A 33 -4.43 0.54 5.19
CA THR A 33 -4.86 0.51 3.80
C THR A 33 -6.32 0.88 3.70
N VAL A 34 -6.73 1.37 2.53
CA VAL A 34 -8.15 1.61 2.25
C VAL A 34 -8.95 0.32 2.48
N TYR A 35 -8.41 -0.84 2.11
CA TYR A 35 -9.02 -2.15 2.40
C TYR A 35 -9.24 -2.40 3.89
N ARG A 36 -8.24 -2.16 4.74
CA ARG A 36 -8.36 -2.39 6.19
C ARG A 36 -9.41 -1.47 6.82
N VAL A 37 -9.45 -0.21 6.40
CA VAL A 37 -10.46 0.74 6.85
C VAL A 37 -11.85 0.28 6.43
N ALA A 38 -12.05 -0.04 5.16
CA ALA A 38 -13.34 -0.54 4.66
C ALA A 38 -13.78 -1.82 5.38
N ARG A 39 -12.86 -2.77 5.60
CA ARG A 39 -13.13 -4.03 6.30
C ARG A 39 -13.51 -3.82 7.77
N ARG A 40 -12.95 -2.81 8.44
CA ARG A 40 -13.28 -2.49 9.84
C ARG A 40 -14.75 -2.07 9.96
N TYR A 41 -15.17 -1.13 9.12
CA TYR A 41 -16.58 -0.70 9.07
C TYR A 41 -17.52 -1.84 8.69
N ALA A 42 -17.17 -2.63 7.68
CA ALA A 42 -17.96 -3.80 7.27
C ALA A 42 -18.14 -4.82 8.41
N ARG A 43 -17.11 -5.07 9.22
CA ARG A 43 -17.18 -5.98 10.39
C ARG A 43 -18.04 -5.44 11.52
N GLN A 44 -18.05 -4.13 11.71
CA GLN A 44 -18.87 -3.46 12.72
C GLN A 44 -20.34 -3.32 12.27
N LYS A 45 -20.67 -3.74 11.04
CA LYS A 45 -21.97 -3.51 10.39
C LYS A 45 -22.33 -2.02 10.32
N GLU A 46 -21.32 -1.17 10.32
CA GLU A 46 -21.45 0.26 10.18
C GLU A 46 -21.15 0.67 8.73
N THR A 47 -21.88 1.65 8.23
CA THR A 47 -21.55 2.28 6.94
C THR A 47 -20.37 3.21 7.13
N ILE A 48 -19.47 3.28 6.15
CA ILE A 48 -18.39 4.27 6.15
C ILE A 48 -19.04 5.67 6.18
N PRO A 49 -18.71 6.54 7.16
CA PRO A 49 -19.32 7.85 7.27
C PRO A 49 -19.16 8.65 5.97
N LEU A 50 -20.26 9.23 5.48
CA LEU A 50 -20.26 10.00 4.24
C LEU A 50 -19.26 11.17 4.30
N LEU A 51 -19.10 11.75 5.50
CA LEU A 51 -18.14 12.81 5.75
C LEU A 51 -16.70 12.36 5.43
N PHE A 52 -16.32 11.13 5.81
CA PHE A 52 -14.99 10.58 5.53
C PHE A 52 -14.76 10.41 4.02
N VAL A 53 -15.74 9.83 3.32
CA VAL A 53 -15.69 9.68 1.86
C VAL A 53 -15.60 11.07 1.19
N LYS A 54 -16.44 12.01 1.64
CA LYS A 54 -16.45 13.38 1.11
C LYS A 54 -15.11 14.06 1.33
N PHE A 55 -14.50 13.96 2.52
CA PHE A 55 -13.16 14.49 2.78
C PHE A 55 -12.13 13.88 1.81
N MET A 56 -12.13 12.56 1.62
CA MET A 56 -11.18 11.92 0.70
C MET A 56 -11.24 12.44 -0.73
N PHE A 57 -12.43 12.75 -1.26
CA PHE A 57 -12.59 13.22 -2.65
C PHE A 57 -12.65 14.75 -2.80
N SER A 58 -12.95 15.48 -1.73
CA SER A 58 -13.11 16.96 -1.79
C SER A 58 -11.79 17.71 -1.59
N PHE A 59 -10.77 17.06 -1.01
CA PHE A 59 -9.48 17.68 -0.73
C PHE A 59 -8.41 17.15 -1.70
N PRO A 60 -7.97 17.95 -2.69
CA PRO A 60 -6.96 17.55 -3.67
C PRO A 60 -5.66 17.05 -3.04
N ALA A 61 -5.28 17.61 -1.90
CA ALA A 61 -4.08 17.20 -1.15
C ALA A 61 -4.08 15.71 -0.77
N ILE A 62 -5.25 15.07 -0.66
CA ILE A 62 -5.38 13.67 -0.28
C ILE A 62 -5.14 12.76 -1.49
N TYR A 63 -5.83 12.99 -2.61
CA TYR A 63 -5.84 12.05 -3.74
C TYR A 63 -4.82 12.38 -4.85
N VAL A 64 -4.46 13.65 -5.04
CA VAL A 64 -3.55 14.08 -6.11
C VAL A 64 -2.21 13.35 -6.12
N PRO A 65 -1.54 13.07 -4.97
CA PRO A 65 -0.27 12.34 -4.98
C PRO A 65 -0.38 10.94 -5.62
N THR A 66 -1.51 10.25 -5.40
CA THR A 66 -1.77 8.91 -5.95
C THR A 66 -1.99 8.97 -7.46
N PHE A 67 -2.73 9.95 -7.97
CA PHE A 67 -2.90 10.10 -9.42
C PHE A 67 -1.63 10.58 -10.11
N ARG A 68 -0.83 11.42 -9.43
CA ARG A 68 0.46 11.87 -9.95
C ARG A 68 1.46 10.73 -10.08
N SER A 69 1.52 9.81 -9.11
CA SER A 69 2.37 8.61 -9.22
C SER A 69 1.90 7.70 -10.36
N LEU A 70 0.59 7.55 -10.55
CA LEU A 70 0.02 6.77 -11.66
C LEU A 70 0.33 7.40 -13.03
N ALA A 71 0.16 8.71 -13.16
CA ALA A 71 0.48 9.44 -14.39
C ALA A 71 1.98 9.33 -14.72
N TYR A 72 2.85 9.39 -13.71
CA TYR A 72 4.29 9.24 -13.89
C TYR A 72 4.68 7.88 -14.48
N ILE A 73 4.16 6.78 -13.93
CA ILE A 73 4.48 5.44 -14.46
C ILE A 73 3.87 5.23 -15.85
N HIS A 74 2.67 5.75 -16.11
CA HIS A 74 2.04 5.68 -17.42
C HIS A 74 2.86 6.45 -18.48
N HIS A 75 3.40 7.61 -18.14
CA HIS A 75 4.30 8.36 -19.04
C HIS A 75 5.59 7.58 -19.37
N LYS A 76 6.02 6.68 -18.49
CA LYS A 76 7.14 5.75 -18.73
C LYS A 76 6.73 4.48 -19.49
N GLY A 77 5.47 4.36 -19.92
CA GLY A 77 4.96 3.17 -20.58
C GLY A 77 4.67 2.02 -19.64
N ILE A 78 4.60 2.25 -18.34
CA ILE A 78 4.46 1.20 -17.34
C ILE A 78 3.04 1.22 -16.79
N CYS A 79 2.33 0.10 -16.89
CA CYS A 79 1.04 -0.10 -16.24
C CYS A 79 1.22 -0.73 -14.86
N HIS A 80 0.48 -0.24 -13.85
CA HIS A 80 0.46 -0.87 -12.52
C HIS A 80 -0.26 -2.21 -12.49
N ARG A 81 -1.38 -2.32 -13.21
CA ARG A 81 -2.27 -3.51 -13.35
C ARG A 81 -2.90 -4.07 -12.06
N ASP A 82 -2.40 -3.71 -10.88
CA ASP A 82 -2.93 -4.19 -9.59
C ASP A 82 -3.41 -3.03 -8.71
N ILE A 83 -4.22 -2.14 -9.28
CA ILE A 83 -4.84 -1.05 -8.53
C ILE A 83 -6.04 -1.63 -7.78
N LYS A 84 -5.92 -1.75 -6.46
CA LYS A 84 -6.95 -2.29 -5.57
C LYS A 84 -6.84 -1.66 -4.18
N PRO A 85 -7.89 -1.70 -3.34
CA PRO A 85 -7.88 -1.06 -2.02
C PRO A 85 -6.76 -1.52 -1.07
N GLN A 86 -6.20 -2.71 -1.31
CA GLN A 86 -5.06 -3.25 -0.56
C GLN A 86 -3.74 -2.55 -0.88
N ASN A 87 -3.63 -2.02 -2.10
CA ASN A 87 -2.44 -1.35 -2.64
C ASN A 87 -2.53 0.19 -2.50
N LEU A 88 -3.56 0.67 -1.80
CA LEU A 88 -3.75 2.07 -1.44
C LEU A 88 -3.52 2.21 0.05
N LEU A 89 -2.38 2.79 0.40
CA LEU A 89 -1.98 3.12 1.76
C LEU A 89 -2.64 4.42 2.19
N LEU A 90 -3.20 4.43 3.40
CA LEU A 90 -3.85 5.59 3.98
C LEU A 90 -3.27 5.88 5.36
N ASN A 91 -2.87 7.13 5.59
CA ASN A 91 -2.57 7.61 6.93
C ASN A 91 -3.76 8.43 7.44
N PRO A 92 -4.53 7.94 8.43
CA PRO A 92 -5.70 8.66 8.95
C PRO A 92 -5.35 9.92 9.74
N ALA A 93 -4.13 10.02 10.29
CA ALA A 93 -3.69 11.19 11.05
C ALA A 93 -3.31 12.36 10.14
N THR A 94 -2.70 12.07 8.98
CA THR A 94 -2.24 13.09 8.03
C THR A 94 -3.11 13.21 6.78
N ALA A 95 -4.12 12.35 6.65
CA ALA A 95 -4.95 12.19 5.45
C ALA A 95 -4.15 11.94 4.16
N VAL A 96 -2.95 11.35 4.26
CA VAL A 96 -2.11 11.05 3.09
C VAL A 96 -2.52 9.72 2.47
N LEU A 97 -2.76 9.71 1.16
CA LEU A 97 -3.02 8.51 0.35
C LEU A 97 -1.83 8.24 -0.59
N LYS A 98 -1.29 7.00 -0.56
CA LYS A 98 -0.19 6.57 -1.45
C LYS A 98 -0.49 5.25 -2.13
N LEU A 99 -0.09 5.13 -3.39
CA LEU A 99 -0.03 3.87 -4.12
C LEU A 99 1.19 3.06 -3.66
N CYS A 100 1.02 1.77 -3.44
CA CYS A 100 2.09 0.83 -3.14
C CYS A 100 1.96 -0.46 -3.96
N ASP A 101 2.93 -1.36 -3.79
CA ASP A 101 2.99 -2.68 -4.44
C ASP A 101 3.19 -2.63 -5.97
N PHE A 102 4.42 -2.29 -6.34
CA PHE A 102 4.90 -2.26 -7.72
C PHE A 102 5.38 -3.64 -8.23
N GLY A 103 5.08 -4.74 -7.52
CA GLY A 103 5.56 -6.07 -7.88
C GLY A 103 4.94 -6.66 -9.16
N ARG A 104 3.88 -6.01 -9.69
CA ARG A 104 3.13 -6.47 -10.87
C ARG A 104 3.18 -5.51 -12.06
N LEU A 105 4.03 -4.48 -11.99
CA LEU A 105 4.24 -3.53 -13.07
C LEU A 105 4.61 -4.25 -14.37
N VAL A 106 4.04 -3.80 -15.49
CA VAL A 106 4.40 -4.29 -16.82
C VAL A 106 4.58 -3.13 -17.78
N TYR A 107 5.55 -3.27 -18.66
CA TYR A 107 5.73 -2.37 -19.79
C TYR A 107 4.62 -2.62 -20.81
N CYS A 108 3.91 -1.55 -21.17
CA CYS A 108 2.70 -1.56 -21.97
C CYS A 108 2.87 -0.89 -23.35
N ILE A 109 4.11 -0.59 -23.77
CA ILE A 109 4.42 -0.06 -25.10
C ILE A 109 5.15 -1.09 -25.94
#